data_AF-A0ABD5X2T3-F1
#
_entry.id   AF-A0ABD5X2T3-F1
#
_cell.length_a   1.000
_cell.length_b   1.000
_cell.length_c   1.000
_cell.angle_alpha   90.00
_cell.angle_beta   90.00
_cell.angle_gamma   90.00
#
_symmetry.space_group_name_H-M   'P 1'
#
loop_
_entity.id
_entity.type
_entity.pdbx_description
1 polymer ?
#
loop_
_entity_poly.entity_id
_entity_poly.type
_entity_poly.pdbx_seq_one_letter_code
_entity_poly.pdbx_strand_id
1 'polypeptide(L)'
;MVALIDSLVVFLVSALVGGFGIYAGARLLSNAKGYEHAVWTALIGALAWVVTSALFGWLPLLGTALTYLAYLGVIKWRYKGGWFTAAGIALTGWLASSLVLELLAVLGVTGFSALGIPGV
;
A
#
# COMPACT_ATOMS: atom_id res chain seq x y z
N MET A 1 8.45 13.29 -20.73
CA MET A 1 7.29 12.45 -21.09
C MET A 1 7.48 10.97 -20.74
N VAL A 2 8.63 10.35 -21.07
CA VAL A 2 8.90 8.93 -20.73
C VAL A 2 8.82 8.64 -19.22
N ALA A 3 9.43 9.49 -18.38
CA ALA A 3 9.42 9.30 -16.92
C ALA A 3 8.04 9.29 -16.25
N LEU A 4 7.06 10.04 -16.79
CA LEU A 4 5.70 10.07 -16.23
C LEU A 4 4.96 8.77 -16.54
N ILE A 5 5.14 8.23 -17.75
CA ILE A 5 4.54 6.96 -18.17
C ILE A 5 5.13 5.83 -17.33
N ASP A 6 6.45 5.79 -17.15
CA ASP A 6 7.12 4.78 -16.31
C ASP A 6 6.61 4.83 -14.86
N SER A 7 6.51 6.03 -14.28
CA SER A 7 6.00 6.23 -12.91
C SER A 7 4.54 5.77 -12.78
N LEU A 8 3.71 6.04 -13.79
CA LEU A 8 2.32 5.61 -13.81
C LEU A 8 2.19 4.09 -13.94
N VAL A 9 2.97 3.46 -14.82
CA VAL A 9 2.99 2.00 -14.98
C VAL A 9 3.39 1.33 -13.68
N VAL A 10 4.45 1.82 -13.03
CA VAL A 10 4.91 1.28 -11.74
C VAL A 10 3.85 1.46 -10.66
N PHE A 11 3.23 2.63 -10.60
CA PHE A 11 2.15 2.89 -9.65
C PHE A 11 1.00 1.90 -9.86
N LEU A 12 0.56 1.68 -11.10
CA LEU A 12 -0.53 0.76 -11.42
C LEU A 12 -0.16 -0.69 -11.11
N VAL A 13 1.03 -1.15 -11.49
CA VAL A 13 1.52 -2.49 -11.18
C VAL A 13 1.62 -2.69 -9.67
N SER A 14 2.19 -1.73 -8.95
CA SER A 14 2.32 -1.76 -7.49
C SER A 14 0.96 -1.73 -6.81
N ALA A 15 0.00 -0.97 -7.33
CA ALA A 15 -1.36 -0.91 -6.81
C ALA A 15 -2.12 -2.23 -7.03
N LEU A 16 -1.96 -2.88 -8.18
CA LEU A 16 -2.55 -4.20 -8.45
C LEU A 16 -1.96 -5.26 -7.53
N VAL A 17 -0.64 -5.26 -7.35
CA VAL A 17 0.06 -6.17 -6.46
C VAL A 17 -0.31 -5.93 -5.00
N GLY A 18 -0.36 -4.66 -4.57
CA GLY A 18 -0.85 -4.29 -3.25
C GLY A 18 -2.31 -4.72 -3.06
N GLY A 19 -3.14 -4.59 -4.09
CA GLY A 19 -4.50 -5.13 -4.13
C GLY A 19 -4.55 -6.65 -3.96
N PHE A 20 -3.63 -7.38 -4.58
CA PHE A 20 -3.48 -8.83 -4.40
C PHE A 20 -3.08 -9.19 -2.97
N GLY A 21 -2.10 -8.48 -2.39
CA GLY A 21 -1.72 -8.69 -0.99
C GLY A 21 -2.87 -8.38 -0.02
N ILE A 22 -3.63 -7.31 -0.26
CA ILE A 22 -4.85 -7.00 0.51
C ILE A 22 -5.89 -8.11 0.33
N TYR A 23 -6.10 -8.63 -0.88
CA TYR A 23 -7.04 -9.73 -1.14
C TYR A 23 -6.64 -11.00 -0.38
N ALA A 24 -5.37 -11.38 -0.44
CA ALA A 24 -4.83 -12.53 0.28
C ALA A 24 -5.00 -12.36 1.80
N GLY A 25 -4.61 -11.21 2.36
CA GLY A 25 -4.81 -10.91 3.78
C GLY A 25 -6.27 -10.90 4.19
N ALA A 26 -7.13 -10.30 3.38
CA ALA A 26 -8.56 -10.24 3.66
C ALA A 26 -9.21 -11.63 3.63
N ARG A 27 -8.73 -12.54 2.77
CA ARG A 27 -9.21 -13.93 2.71
C ARG A 27 -8.81 -14.74 3.95
N LEU A 28 -7.67 -14.42 4.57
CA LEU A 28 -7.17 -15.09 5.78
C LEU A 28 -7.74 -14.50 7.07
N LEU A 29 -7.94 -13.19 7.12
CA LEU A 29 -8.17 -12.45 8.36
C LEU A 29 -9.57 -11.82 8.49
N SER A 30 -10.37 -11.83 7.42
CA SER A 30 -11.68 -11.17 7.40
C SER A 30 -12.70 -11.90 6.54
N ASN A 31 -13.94 -11.38 6.49
CA ASN A 31 -14.91 -11.83 5.51
C ASN A 31 -14.42 -11.50 4.10
N ALA A 32 -14.13 -12.55 3.34
CA ALA A 32 -13.58 -12.44 2.01
C ALA A 32 -14.48 -11.61 1.09
N LYS A 33 -13.88 -10.64 0.41
CA LYS A 33 -14.49 -9.88 -0.68
C LYS A 33 -13.72 -10.18 -1.97
N GLY A 34 -14.32 -9.86 -3.11
CA GLY A 34 -13.69 -10.06 -4.41
C GLY A 34 -12.39 -9.26 -4.55
N TYR A 35 -11.51 -9.71 -5.45
CA TYR A 35 -10.25 -9.03 -5.78
C TYR A 35 -10.46 -7.57 -6.20
N GLU A 36 -11.54 -7.28 -6.94
CA GLU A 36 -11.93 -5.92 -7.32
C GLU A 36 -12.07 -5.00 -6.10
N HIS A 37 -12.73 -5.46 -5.03
CA HIS A 37 -12.87 -4.69 -3.79
C HIS A 37 -11.51 -4.42 -3.12
N ALA A 38 -10.59 -5.37 -3.22
CA ALA A 38 -9.23 -5.23 -2.69
C ALA A 38 -8.39 -4.22 -3.49
N VAL A 39 -8.45 -4.26 -4.83
CA VAL A 39 -7.79 -3.27 -5.71
C VAL A 39 -8.32 -1.87 -5.42
N TRP A 40 -9.65 -1.70 -5.36
CA TRP A 40 -10.22 -0.41 -4.95
C TRP A 40 -9.73 0.01 -3.56
N THR A 41 -9.50 -0.93 -2.64
CA THR A 41 -9.02 -0.62 -1.29
C THR A 41 -7.58 -0.14 -1.33
N ALA A 42 -6.74 -0.77 -2.14
CA ALA A 42 -5.38 -0.32 -2.40
C ALA A 42 -5.37 1.12 -2.96
N LEU A 43 -6.22 1.42 -3.95
CA LEU A 43 -6.30 2.75 -4.56
C LEU A 43 -6.75 3.84 -3.57
N ILE A 44 -7.81 3.60 -2.79
CA ILE A 44 -8.24 4.57 -1.77
C ILE A 44 -7.20 4.68 -0.65
N GLY A 45 -6.57 3.57 -0.27
CA GLY A 45 -5.50 3.57 0.71
C GLY A 45 -4.29 4.39 0.25
N ALA A 46 -3.90 4.26 -1.02
CA ALA A 46 -2.83 5.05 -1.62
C ALA A 46 -3.19 6.55 -1.67
N LEU A 47 -4.45 6.88 -1.99
CA LEU A 47 -4.90 8.27 -1.94
C LEU A 47 -4.86 8.83 -0.52
N ALA A 48 -5.36 8.07 0.47
CA ALA A 48 -5.29 8.45 1.87
C ALA A 48 -3.85 8.63 2.34
N TRP A 49 -2.93 7.76 1.87
CA TRP A 49 -1.51 7.88 2.13
C TRP A 49 -0.95 9.19 1.60
N VAL A 50 -1.14 9.49 0.31
CA VAL A 50 -0.65 10.72 -0.32
C VAL A 50 -1.18 11.95 0.40
N VAL A 51 -2.50 12.03 0.64
CA VAL A 51 -3.12 13.17 1.33
C VAL A 51 -2.57 13.34 2.74
N THR A 52 -2.48 12.26 3.51
CA THR A 52 -2.02 12.33 4.92
C THR A 52 -0.53 12.66 5.00
N SER A 53 0.29 12.10 4.11
CA SER A 53 1.71 12.43 4.01
C SER A 53 1.94 13.89 3.60
N ALA A 54 1.12 14.45 2.72
CA ALA A 54 1.21 15.85 2.31
C ALA A 54 0.86 16.81 3.46
N LEU A 55 -0.10 16.43 4.32
CA LEU A 55 -0.55 17.24 5.44
C LEU A 55 0.36 17.13 6.67
N PHE A 56 0.86 15.93 6.97
CA PHE A 56 1.52 15.62 8.24
C PHE A 56 2.95 15.11 8.10
N GLY A 57 3.44 14.83 6.88
CA GLY A 57 4.76 14.23 6.64
C GLY A 57 5.95 15.09 7.09
N TRP A 58 5.73 16.38 7.35
CA TRP A 58 6.73 17.27 7.95
C TRP A 58 7.01 16.94 9.43
N LEU A 59 6.08 16.26 10.11
CA LEU A 59 6.29 15.75 11.46
C LEU A 59 7.04 14.42 11.37
N PRO A 60 8.19 14.22 12.05
CA PRO A 60 9.02 13.03 11.85
C PRO A 60 8.30 11.71 12.14
N LEU A 61 8.27 11.29 13.41
CA LEU A 61 7.63 10.03 13.80
C LEU A 61 6.11 10.10 13.70
N LEU A 62 5.54 11.27 14.05
CA LEU A 62 4.09 11.46 14.04
C LEU A 62 3.50 11.46 12.62
N GLY A 63 4.17 12.05 11.63
CA GLY A 63 3.69 12.08 10.25
C GLY A 63 3.58 10.68 9.66
N THR A 64 4.61 9.86 9.89
CA THR A 64 4.63 8.45 9.47
C THR A 64 3.54 7.65 10.19
N ALA A 65 3.41 7.81 11.51
CA ALA A 65 2.39 7.14 12.31
C ALA A 65 0.97 7.51 11.86
N LEU A 66 0.68 8.80 11.64
CA LEU A 66 -0.62 9.28 11.19
C LEU A 66 -0.95 8.78 9.78
N THR A 67 0.03 8.77 8.88
CA THR A 67 -0.15 8.26 7.51
C THR A 67 -0.49 6.77 7.52
N TYR A 68 0.23 5.99 8.33
CA TYR A 68 -0.06 4.57 8.48
C TYR A 68 -1.44 4.34 9.13
N LEU A 69 -1.79 5.10 10.17
CA LEU A 69 -3.11 5.03 10.81
C LEU A 69 -4.24 5.39 9.83
N ALA A 70 -4.05 6.37 8.95
CA ALA A 70 -5.01 6.71 7.91
C ALA A 70 -5.23 5.53 6.95
N TYR A 71 -4.14 4.89 6.51
CA TYR A 71 -4.21 3.69 5.69
C TYR A 71 -4.94 2.53 6.38
N LEU A 72 -4.62 2.25 7.65
CA LEU A 72 -5.34 1.25 8.45
C LEU A 72 -6.82 1.60 8.62
N GLY A 73 -7.14 2.89 8.79
CA GLY A 73 -8.50 3.40 8.88
C GLY A 73 -9.31 3.09 7.63
N VAL A 74 -8.73 3.26 6.43
CA VAL A 74 -9.35 2.89 5.15
C VAL A 74 -9.66 1.40 5.11
N ILE A 75 -8.70 0.54 5.45
CA ILE A 75 -8.87 -0.92 5.42
C ILE A 75 -9.96 -1.34 6.42
N LYS A 76 -9.89 -0.82 7.66
CA LYS A 76 -10.88 -1.06 8.71
C LYS A 76 -12.29 -0.68 8.25
N TRP A 77 -12.44 0.49 7.63
CA TRP A 77 -13.72 0.96 7.10
C TRP A 77 -14.24 0.07 5.95
N ARG A 78 -13.37 -0.31 5.00
CA ARG A 78 -13.72 -1.13 3.83
C ARG A 78 -14.09 -2.58 4.17
N TYR A 79 -13.44 -3.16 5.19
CA TYR A 79 -13.61 -4.55 5.59
C TYR A 79 -14.44 -4.73 6.87
N LYS A 80 -14.90 -3.64 7.50
CA LYS A 80 -15.70 -3.63 8.74
C LYS A 80 -15.10 -4.49 9.87
N GLY A 81 -13.76 -4.58 9.92
CA GLY A 81 -13.02 -5.40 10.88
C GLY A 81 -12.52 -4.64 12.10
N GLY A 82 -11.80 -5.34 12.97
CA GLY A 82 -11.01 -4.73 14.04
C GLY A 82 -9.72 -4.10 13.53
N TRP A 83 -9.06 -3.31 14.38
CA TRP A 83 -7.76 -2.71 14.06
C TRP A 83 -6.66 -3.75 13.80
N PHE A 84 -6.66 -4.85 14.55
CA PHE A 84 -5.71 -5.96 14.34
C PHE A 84 -5.92 -6.64 12.98
N THR A 85 -7.17 -6.88 12.59
CA THR A 85 -7.51 -7.40 11.25
C THR A 85 -7.00 -6.45 10.16
N ALA A 86 -7.24 -5.15 10.31
CA ALA A 86 -6.77 -4.16 9.35
C ALA A 86 -5.24 -4.13 9.25
N ALA A 87 -4.53 -4.22 10.38
CA ALA A 87 -3.07 -4.27 10.43
C ALA A 87 -2.52 -5.52 9.74
N GLY A 88 -3.12 -6.69 9.94
CA GLY A 88 -2.70 -7.91 9.25
C GLY A 88 -2.93 -7.86 7.74
N ILE A 89 -4.07 -7.31 7.29
CA ILE A 89 -4.36 -7.10 5.86
C ILE A 89 -3.38 -6.09 5.24
N ALA A 90 -3.10 -4.99 5.95
CA ALA A 90 -2.13 -3.99 5.54
C ALA A 90 -0.74 -4.60 5.37
N LEU A 91 -0.31 -5.43 6.33
CA LEU A 91 0.98 -6.11 6.30
C LEU A 91 1.12 -7.02 5.08
N THR A 92 0.10 -7.82 4.76
CA THR A 92 0.13 -8.67 3.56
C THR A 92 0.15 -7.86 2.27
N GLY A 93 -0.57 -6.74 2.23
CA GLY A 93 -0.52 -5.78 1.11
C GLY A 93 0.88 -5.22 0.90
N TRP A 94 1.48 -4.73 2.00
CA TRP A 94 2.81 -4.17 2.01
C TRP A 94 3.88 -5.18 1.59
N LEU A 95 3.88 -6.39 2.16
CA LEU A 95 4.82 -7.46 1.79
C LEU A 95 4.74 -7.81 0.31
N ALA A 96 3.52 -7.92 -0.24
CA ALA A 96 3.31 -8.20 -1.65
C ALA A 96 3.88 -7.08 -2.53
N SER A 97 3.57 -5.81 -2.23
CA SER A 97 4.10 -4.68 -2.99
C SER A 97 5.63 -4.56 -2.89
N SER A 98 6.20 -4.73 -1.70
CA SER A 98 7.64 -4.68 -1.49
C SER A 98 8.35 -5.76 -2.30
N LEU A 99 7.85 -7.00 -2.29
CA LEU A 99 8.43 -8.08 -3.10
C LEU A 99 8.46 -7.74 -4.60
N VAL A 100 7.40 -7.14 -5.13
CA VAL A 100 7.38 -6.77 -6.55
C VAL A 100 8.31 -5.60 -6.86
N LEU A 101 8.39 -4.59 -5.99
CA LEU A 101 9.34 -3.50 -6.15
C LEU A 101 10.78 -4.03 -6.16
N GLU A 102 11.12 -4.97 -5.28
CA GLU A 102 12.43 -5.63 -5.25
C GLU A 102 12.69 -6.42 -6.54
N LEU A 103 11.71 -7.19 -7.03
CA LEU A 103 11.85 -7.91 -8.31
C LEU A 103 12.07 -6.95 -9.49
N LEU A 104 11.36 -5.82 -9.54
CA LEU A 104 11.55 -4.80 -10.57
C LEU A 104 12.93 -4.14 -10.49
N ALA A 105 13.41 -3.89 -9.27
CA ALA A 105 14.76 -3.38 -9.03
C ALA A 105 15.83 -4.36 -9.54
N VAL A 106 15.67 -5.68 -9.26
CA VAL A 106 16.56 -6.74 -9.77
C VAL A 106 16.56 -6.81 -11.29
N LEU A 107 15.42 -6.54 -11.94
CA LEU A 107 15.30 -6.50 -13.40
C LEU A 107 15.86 -5.23 -14.03
N GLY A 108 16.52 -4.36 -13.25
CA GLY A 108 17.18 -3.15 -13.74
C GLY A 108 16.21 -2.00 -14.03
N VAL A 109 14.96 -2.09 -13.58
CA VAL A 109 14.04 -0.96 -13.60
C VAL A 109 14.41 -0.08 -12.39
N THR A 110 15.37 0.83 -12.58
CA THR A 110 15.99 1.60 -11.49
C THR A 110 15.18 2.86 -11.15
N GLY A 111 14.96 3.12 -9.86
CA GLY A 111 14.24 4.30 -9.35
C GLY A 111 13.26 4.02 -8.20
N PHE A 112 13.09 2.76 -7.82
CA PHE A 112 12.12 2.37 -6.80
C PHE A 112 12.82 2.12 -5.47
N SER A 113 12.68 3.05 -4.53
CA SER A 113 12.89 2.72 -3.13
C SER A 113 11.55 2.22 -2.57
N ALA A 114 11.59 1.09 -1.86
CA ALA A 114 10.48 0.71 -1.01
C ALA A 114 10.34 1.82 0.05
N LEU A 115 9.30 2.64 -0.05
CA LEU A 115 9.01 3.67 0.95
C LEU A 115 8.85 2.98 2.31
N GLY A 116 9.85 3.11 3.18
CA GLY A 116 9.84 2.58 4.54
C GLY A 116 10.94 1.58 4.92
N ILE A 117 11.97 1.35 4.10
CA ILE A 117 13.21 0.69 4.57
C ILE A 117 14.21 1.78 4.98
N PRO A 118 14.53 1.96 6.26
CA PRO A 118 15.64 2.82 6.67
C PRO A 118 16.96 2.18 6.23
N GLY A 119 17.72 2.84 5.34
CA GLY A 119 19.09 2.43 5.02
C GLY A 119 19.41 2.16 3.55
N VAL A 120 18.58 2.59 2.59
CA VAL A 120 18.98 2.79 1.19
C VAL A 120 18.83 4.24 0.78
#